data_AF-A0A345DRE1-F1
#
_entry.id   AF-A0A345DRE1-F1
#
_cell.length_a   1.000
_cell.length_b   1.000
_cell.length_c   1.000
_cell.angle_alpha   90.00
_cell.angle_beta   90.00
_cell.angle_gamma   90.00
#
_symmetry.space_group_name_H-M   'P 1'
#
loop_
_entity.id
_entity.type
_entity.pdbx_description
1 polymer ?
#
loop_
_entity_poly.entity_id
_entity_poly.type
_entity_poly.pdbx_seq_one_letter_code
_entity_poly.pdbx_strand_id
1 'polypeptide(L)'
;MGAGSLTLALIKLLQPADNLVIITNSIFYLELLALGGFNNVYVLGGKYKHQTGALIGWEAITTLQKYQIDCAFLGVNGINGQYLYTTDPDEAMIKA
;
A
#
# COMPACT_ATOMS: atom_id res chain seq x y z
N MET A 1 -1.64 1.61 2.40
CA MET A 1 -0.21 1.33 2.65
C MET A 1 0.43 0.80 1.37
N GLY A 2 1.55 1.37 0.93
CA GLY A 2 2.24 0.93 -0.29
C GLY A 2 3.18 -0.27 -0.07
N ALA A 3 3.60 -0.95 -1.14
CA ALA A 3 4.71 -1.90 -1.09
C ALA A 3 6.05 -1.20 -0.74
N GLY A 4 6.98 -1.93 -0.10
CA GLY A 4 8.36 -1.47 0.10
C GLY A 4 8.87 -1.53 1.56
N SER A 5 10.19 -1.54 1.72
CA SER A 5 10.87 -1.72 3.01
C SER A 5 10.45 -0.73 4.10
N LEU A 6 10.13 0.52 3.74
CA LEU A 6 9.62 1.52 4.68
C LEU A 6 8.27 1.10 5.28
N THR A 7 7.36 0.60 4.45
CA THR A 7 6.07 0.08 4.91
C THR A 7 6.26 -1.15 5.79
N LEU A 8 7.21 -2.03 5.46
CA LEU A 8 7.53 -3.18 6.30
C LEU A 8 8.00 -2.75 7.71
N ALA A 9 8.83 -1.71 7.80
CA ALA A 9 9.27 -1.18 9.08
C ALA A 9 8.09 -0.63 9.90
N LEU A 10 7.16 0.06 9.26
CA LEU A 10 5.94 0.55 9.91
C LEU A 10 5.05 -0.59 10.40
N ILE A 11 4.80 -1.62 9.58
CA ILE A 11 3.94 -2.74 9.98
C ILE A 11 4.45 -3.40 11.27
N LYS A 12 5.78 -3.51 11.44
CA LYS A 12 6.38 -4.06 12.67
C LYS A 12 6.15 -3.20 13.92
N LEU A 13 5.78 -1.94 13.76
CA LEU A 13 5.51 -0.99 14.84
C LEU A 13 4.01 -0.81 15.12
N LEU A 14 3.15 -1.24 14.19
CA LEU A 14 1.70 -1.14 14.36
C LEU A 14 1.20 -2.21 15.34
N GLN A 15 0.16 -1.86 16.09
CA GLN A 15 -0.58 -2.78 16.93
C GLN A 15 -1.99 -2.99 16.35
N PRO A 16 -2.54 -4.21 16.43
CA PRO A 16 -3.92 -4.46 16.03
C PRO A 16 -4.91 -3.61 16.84
N ALA A 17 -5.94 -3.12 16.15
CA ALA A 17 -7.06 -2.42 16.76
C ALA A 17 -8.33 -2.76 15.99
N ASP A 18 -9.45 -2.95 16.69
CA ASP A 18 -10.70 -3.44 16.09
C ASP A 18 -11.29 -2.47 15.05
N ASN A 19 -11.05 -1.17 15.21
CA ASN A 19 -11.52 -0.12 14.31
C ASN A 19 -10.49 0.26 13.24
N LEU A 20 -9.34 -0.40 13.17
CA LEU A 20 -8.30 -0.11 12.18
C LEU A 20 -8.55 -0.91 10.90
N VAL A 21 -8.77 -0.20 9.80
CA VAL A 21 -8.87 -0.78 8.44
C VAL A 21 -7.59 -0.49 7.67
N ILE A 22 -6.97 -1.53 7.13
CA ILE A 22 -5.74 -1.40 6.36
C ILE A 22 -6.02 -1.80 4.91
N ILE A 23 -5.78 -0.88 3.99
CA ILE A 23 -5.79 -1.16 2.56
C ILE A 23 -4.35 -1.18 2.07
N THR A 24 -3.93 -2.24 1.39
CA THR A 24 -2.57 -2.40 0.87
C THR A 24 -2.58 -2.81 -0.59
N ASN A 25 -1.59 -2.36 -1.36
CA ASN A 25 -1.35 -2.88 -2.71
C ASN A 25 -0.31 -4.00 -2.73
N SER A 26 0.09 -4.56 -1.58
CA SER A 26 1.09 -5.63 -1.50
C SER A 26 0.49 -6.92 -0.94
N ILE A 27 0.60 -8.00 -1.72
CA ILE A 27 0.19 -9.34 -1.30
C ILE A 27 1.02 -9.81 -0.08
N PHE A 28 2.31 -9.50 -0.08
CA PHE A 28 3.20 -9.85 1.04
C PHE A 28 2.77 -9.22 2.36
N TYR A 29 2.25 -7.98 2.32
CA TYR A 29 1.81 -7.29 3.53
C TYR A 29 0.42 -7.70 3.97
N LEU A 30 -0.45 -8.12 3.04
CA LEU A 30 -1.72 -8.74 3.40
C LEU A 30 -1.48 -9.93 4.34
N GLU A 31 -0.61 -10.86 3.96
CA GLU A 31 -0.30 -12.05 4.75
C GLU A 31 0.35 -11.68 6.10
N LEU A 32 1.34 -10.79 6.08
CA LEU A 32 2.05 -10.38 7.28
C LEU A 32 1.14 -9.69 8.31
N LEU A 33 0.23 -8.83 7.85
CA LEU A 33 -0.76 -8.17 8.71
C LEU A 33 -1.80 -9.17 9.23
N ALA A 34 -2.28 -10.09 8.39
CA ALA A 34 -3.22 -11.12 8.83
C ALA A 34 -2.60 -11.99 9.95
N LEU A 35 -1.36 -12.44 9.78
CA LEU A 35 -0.62 -13.18 10.82
C LEU A 35 -0.32 -12.33 12.07
N GLY A 36 -0.22 -11.01 11.90
CA GLY A 36 -0.03 -10.05 12.98
C GLY A 36 -1.30 -9.78 13.81
N GLY A 37 -2.43 -10.42 13.50
CA GLY A 37 -3.70 -10.25 14.23
C GLY A 37 -4.55 -9.07 13.78
N PHE A 38 -4.25 -8.48 12.61
CA PHE A 38 -5.09 -7.42 12.04
C PHE A 38 -6.29 -8.06 11.31
N ASN A 39 -7.50 -7.74 11.76
CA ASN A 39 -8.72 -8.39 11.27
C ASN A 39 -9.30 -7.73 10.01
N ASN A 40 -9.07 -6.44 9.79
CA ASN A 40 -9.64 -5.68 8.67
C ASN A 40 -8.57 -5.27 7.66
N VAL A 41 -8.00 -6.25 6.96
CA VAL A 41 -6.95 -6.03 5.96
C VAL A 41 -7.49 -6.33 4.55
N TYR A 42 -7.45 -5.33 3.68
CA TYR A 42 -7.89 -5.42 2.30
C TYR A 42 -6.69 -5.25 1.38
N VAL A 43 -6.63 -6.07 0.34
CA VAL A 43 -5.67 -5.92 -0.74
C VAL A 43 -6.36 -5.35 -1.98
N LEU A 44 -5.73 -4.39 -2.66
CA LEU A 44 -6.23 -3.89 -3.94
C LEU A 44 -6.24 -5.02 -4.99
N GLY A 45 -7.12 -4.93 -5.98
CA GLY A 45 -7.05 -5.80 -7.17
C GLY A 45 -5.99 -5.33 -8.16
N GLY A 46 -5.88 -6.03 -9.29
CA GLY A 46 -5.04 -5.62 -10.44
C GLY A 46 -3.90 -6.55 -10.78
N LYS A 47 -2.95 -6.04 -11.57
CA LYS A 47 -1.82 -6.82 -12.10
C LYS A 47 -0.74 -6.96 -11.04
N TYR A 48 -0.36 -8.19 -10.74
CA TYR A 48 0.80 -8.45 -9.87
C TYR A 48 2.10 -8.14 -10.59
N LYS A 49 2.91 -7.27 -9.98
CA LYS A 49 4.24 -6.91 -10.44
C LYS A 49 5.30 -7.63 -9.62
N HIS A 50 5.90 -8.63 -10.24
CA HIS A 50 6.88 -9.50 -9.58
C HIS A 50 8.09 -8.75 -8.99
N GLN A 51 8.55 -7.68 -9.64
CA GLN A 51 9.75 -6.95 -9.21
C GLN A 51 9.58 -6.28 -7.83
N THR A 52 8.39 -5.78 -7.52
CA THR A 52 8.14 -5.00 -6.29
C THR A 52 7.12 -5.65 -5.37
N GLY A 53 6.49 -6.76 -5.79
CA GLY A 53 5.49 -7.45 -5.01
C GLY A 53 4.18 -6.68 -4.85
N ALA A 54 3.98 -5.68 -5.72
CA ALA A 54 2.85 -4.77 -5.70
C ALA A 54 1.80 -5.16 -6.73
N LEU A 55 0.54 -4.85 -6.42
CA LEU A 55 -0.58 -4.86 -7.35
C LEU A 55 -0.70 -3.47 -7.96
N ILE A 56 -0.72 -3.46 -9.29
CA ILE A 56 -0.68 -2.26 -10.10
C ILE A 56 -1.73 -2.26 -11.21
N GLY A 57 -1.85 -1.15 -11.92
CA GLY A 57 -2.71 -1.01 -13.09
C GLY A 57 -4.10 -0.46 -12.76
N TRP A 58 -4.95 -0.43 -13.79
CA TRP A 58 -6.23 0.26 -13.79
C TRP A 58 -7.20 -0.26 -12.72
N GLU A 59 -7.26 -1.57 -12.50
CA GLU A 59 -8.13 -2.17 -11.50
C GLU A 59 -7.69 -1.79 -10.08
N ALA A 60 -6.38 -1.67 -9.84
CA ALA A 60 -5.86 -1.22 -8.55
C ALA A 60 -6.28 0.24 -8.27
N ILE A 61 -6.13 1.11 -9.27
CA ILE A 61 -6.45 2.54 -9.18
C ILE A 61 -7.95 2.75 -8.97
N THR A 62 -8.79 2.13 -9.81
CA THR A 62 -10.26 2.26 -9.71
C THR A 62 -10.81 1.66 -8.42
N THR A 63 -10.16 0.63 -7.88
CA THR A 63 -10.52 0.08 -6.56
C THR A 63 -10.13 1.05 -5.45
N LEU A 64 -8.93 1.65 -5.52
CA LEU A 64 -8.45 2.61 -4.55
C LEU A 64 -9.37 3.85 -4.46
N GLN A 65 -9.86 4.34 -5.60
CA GLN A 65 -10.79 5.48 -5.70
C GLN A 65 -12.14 5.26 -4.99
N LYS A 66 -12.50 4.02 -4.64
CA LYS A 66 -13.75 3.72 -3.90
C LYS A 66 -13.61 3.95 -2.41
N TYR A 67 -12.40 4.14 -1.90
CA TYR A 67 -12.12 4.30 -0.48
C TYR A 67 -11.88 5.77 -0.13
N GLN A 68 -12.40 6.19 1.02
CA GLN A 68 -11.97 7.42 1.66
C GLN A 68 -10.84 7.09 2.63
N ILE A 69 -9.64 7.57 2.34
CA ILE A 69 -8.44 7.25 3.11
C ILE A 69 -8.16 8.37 4.10
N ASP A 70 -8.18 8.06 5.40
CA ASP A 70 -7.80 8.99 6.47
C ASP A 70 -6.29 9.24 6.51
N CYS A 71 -5.50 8.21 6.22
CA CYS A 71 -4.05 8.27 6.26
C CYS A 71 -3.41 7.34 5.23
N ALA A 72 -2.43 7.86 4.48
CA ALA A 72 -1.67 7.09 3.50
C ALA A 72 -0.19 7.01 3.90
N PHE A 73 0.35 5.79 3.90
CA PHE A 73 1.77 5.53 4.00
C PHE A 73 2.32 5.10 2.65
N LEU A 74 3.17 5.94 2.07
CA LEU A 74 3.72 5.81 0.73
C LEU A 74 5.25 5.78 0.79
N GLY A 75 5.85 4.73 0.25
CA GLY A 75 7.29 4.70 -0.02
C GLY A 75 7.59 5.49 -1.30
N VAL A 76 8.52 6.44 -1.21
CA VAL A 76 8.92 7.32 -2.31
C VAL A 76 10.45 7.30 -2.47
N ASN A 77 10.91 7.48 -3.71
CA ASN A 77 12.32 7.55 -4.05
C ASN A 77 12.88 8.98 -3.93
N GLY A 78 12.01 9.99 -3.95
CA GLY A 78 12.39 11.38 -3.80
C GLY A 78 11.20 12.26 -3.41
N ILE A 79 11.50 13.41 -2.80
CA ILE A 79 10.52 14.42 -2.41
C ILE A 79 11.06 15.78 -2.86
N ASN A 80 10.24 16.59 -3.53
CA ASN A 80 10.54 17.99 -3.85
C ASN A 80 9.31 18.86 -3.59
N GLY A 81 9.31 19.62 -2.50
CA GLY A 81 8.15 20.40 -2.08
C GLY A 81 6.95 19.47 -1.83
N GLN A 82 5.87 19.66 -2.60
CA GLN A 82 4.66 18.82 -2.55
C GLN A 82 4.70 17.61 -3.51
N TYR A 83 5.77 17.47 -4.31
CA TYR A 83 5.89 16.41 -5.28
C TYR A 83 6.61 15.19 -4.71
N LEU A 84 6.02 14.02 -4.93
CA LEU A 84 6.57 12.72 -4.59
C LEU A 84 7.04 12.02 -5.87
N TYR A 85 8.22 11.43 -5.82
CA TYR A 85 8.83 10.76 -6.97
C TYR A 85 9.01 9.28 -6.69
N THR A 86 8.71 8.47 -7.70
CA THR A 86 9.09 7.06 -7.74
C THR A 86 9.60 6.73 -9.13
N THR A 87 10.50 5.76 -9.23
CA THR A 87 11.15 5.42 -10.51
C THR A 87 10.23 4.65 -11.45
N ASP A 88 9.03 4.28 -11.00
CA ASP A 88 8.13 3.41 -11.72
C ASP A 88 6.78 4.08 -12.01
N PRO A 89 6.40 4.27 -13.30
CA PRO A 89 5.16 4.93 -13.67
C PRO A 89 3.90 4.25 -13.12
N ASP A 90 3.85 2.92 -13.11
CA ASP A 90 2.67 2.19 -12.61
C ASP A 90 2.51 2.37 -11.09
N GLU A 91 3.61 2.40 -10.35
CA GLU A 91 3.57 2.74 -8.92
C GLU A 91 3.24 4.20 -8.68
N ALA A 92 3.73 5.11 -9.54
CA ALA A 92 3.41 6.52 -9.44
C ALA A 92 1.91 6.76 -9.55
N MET A 93 1.23 6.07 -10.48
CA MET A 93 -0.22 6.20 -10.68
C MET A 93 -1.06 5.74 -9.48
N ILE A 94 -0.56 4.82 -8.67
CA ILE A 94 -1.27 4.33 -7.48
C ILE A 94 -1.00 5.23 -6.26
N LYS A 95 0.16 5.89 -6.24
CA LYS A 95 0.60 6.78 -5.15
C LYS A 95 0.18 8.24 -5.38
N ALA A 96 -0.49 8.53 -6.51
CA ALA A 96 -0.91 9.86 -6.94
C ALA A 96 -2.21 10.33 -6.27
#